data_AF-A0A5D5AW41-F1
#
_entry.id   AF-A0A5D5AW41-F1
#
_cell.length_a   1.000
_cell.length_b   1.000
_cell.length_c   1.000
_cell.angle_alpha   90.00
_cell.angle_beta   90.00
_cell.angle_gamma   90.00
#
_symmetry.space_group_name_H-M   'P 1'
#
loop_
_entity.id
_entity.type
_entity.pdbx_description
1 polymer ?
#
loop_
_entity_poly.entity_id
_entity_poly.type
_entity_poly.pdbx_seq_one_letter_code
_entity_poly.pdbx_strand_id
1 'polypeptide(L)'
;MEVNCEGCAGCCLDWRRLLEDRTYDRARGSIRDGDGNRDPIDDDPNFVALTRETVRTYLDQGVADALTPRFWDARDEREGVEIDGRQVAAVAGRPVFFVGLRKPPKPVAPFGREEPSWLPACVFLDPTTLQCRVHGGALFPQECGAYPAHTLTLEATTECGRVEETFGGDRLLDVSVTKDLDGLVLGNAAIGEKLFCHPQPAALEGTIERLASGTTTAEDRAETIAVAAASSPGTVAISDHHYERARERALETVNGGSPGEDDRDSRRESWIGPAIAEWQQRRANADEPVPSPRVAADVEVARGAPETPGWDALDDE
;
A
#
# COMPACT_ATOMS: atom_id res chain seq x y z
N MET A 1 -14.65 -1.04 -18.16
CA MET A 1 -14.45 -0.99 -16.70
C MET A 1 -14.31 0.47 -16.32
N GLU A 2 -15.23 0.92 -15.47
CA GLU A 2 -15.24 2.26 -14.92
C GLU A 2 -14.40 2.28 -13.63
N VAL A 3 -13.92 3.47 -13.27
CA VAL A 3 -13.10 3.71 -12.09
C VAL A 3 -13.70 4.91 -11.37
N ASN A 4 -13.89 4.80 -10.05
CA ASN A 4 -14.34 5.92 -9.22
C ASN A 4 -13.35 6.13 -8.06
N CYS A 5 -12.89 7.37 -7.86
CA CYS A 5 -11.96 7.69 -6.79
C CYS A 5 -12.61 7.81 -5.41
N GLU A 6 -13.93 7.99 -5.35
CA GLU A 6 -14.70 7.93 -4.10
C GLU A 6 -14.75 6.49 -3.52
N GLY A 7 -14.46 5.46 -4.33
CA GLY A 7 -14.62 4.05 -3.91
C GLY A 7 -13.40 3.12 -4.01
N CYS A 8 -12.33 3.42 -4.76
CA CYS A 8 -11.05 2.69 -4.66
C CYS A 8 -9.94 3.21 -5.60
N ALA A 9 -10.26 3.82 -6.73
CA ALA A 9 -9.37 3.66 -7.88
C ALA A 9 -8.12 4.55 -7.88
N GLY A 10 -8.15 5.73 -7.25
CA GLY A 10 -7.10 6.74 -7.42
C GLY A 10 -5.70 6.31 -7.00
N CYS A 11 -5.55 5.86 -5.76
CA CYS A 11 -4.26 5.44 -5.20
C CYS A 11 -3.93 3.97 -5.42
N CYS A 12 -4.92 3.16 -5.82
CA CYS A 12 -4.79 1.70 -5.83
C CYS A 12 -4.06 1.14 -7.04
N LEU A 13 -3.72 1.94 -8.05
CA LEU A 13 -2.96 1.51 -9.21
C LEU A 13 -1.71 2.39 -9.39
N ASP A 14 -0.62 1.80 -9.89
CA ASP A 14 0.47 2.58 -10.49
C ASP A 14 0.13 2.84 -11.96
N TRP A 15 -0.37 4.05 -12.20
CA TRP A 15 -0.83 4.51 -13.51
C TRP A 15 0.30 4.86 -14.48
N ARG A 16 1.54 5.03 -14.00
CA ARG A 16 2.67 5.50 -14.84
C ARG A 16 2.87 4.62 -16.07
N ARG A 17 2.75 3.30 -15.89
CA ARG A 17 2.90 2.32 -16.99
C ARG A 17 1.83 2.42 -18.09
N LEU A 18 0.68 3.01 -17.79
CA LEU A 18 -0.35 3.31 -18.82
C LEU A 18 -0.14 4.68 -19.46
N LEU A 19 0.52 5.60 -18.76
CA LEU A 19 0.81 6.96 -19.23
C LEU A 19 2.05 7.02 -20.13
N GLU A 20 2.99 6.07 -20.01
CA GLU A 20 4.26 6.03 -20.75
C GLU A 20 4.11 5.81 -22.28
N ASP A 21 2.98 5.29 -22.77
CA ASP A 21 2.71 5.13 -24.22
C ASP A 21 2.44 6.46 -24.95
N ARG A 22 2.23 7.55 -24.20
CA ARG A 22 2.20 8.92 -24.72
C ARG A 22 3.43 9.62 -24.19
N THR A 23 4.15 10.35 -25.03
CA THR A 23 5.39 11.09 -24.68
C THR A 23 5.16 12.05 -23.50
N TYR A 24 5.22 11.51 -22.30
CA TYR A 24 5.22 12.24 -21.04
C TYR A 24 6.61 12.12 -20.47
N ASP A 25 7.23 13.28 -20.27
CA ASP A 25 8.49 13.38 -19.56
C ASP A 25 8.36 12.63 -18.24
N ARG A 26 9.28 11.69 -18.00
CA ARG A 26 9.52 11.04 -16.70
C ARG A 26 9.72 12.04 -15.54
N ALA A 27 9.75 13.34 -15.83
CA ALA A 27 10.07 14.44 -14.94
C ALA A 27 8.89 14.96 -14.08
N ARG A 28 7.61 14.65 -14.34
CA ARG A 28 6.49 15.33 -13.64
C ARG A 28 5.46 14.41 -12.99
N GLY A 29 5.89 13.65 -11.99
CA GLY A 29 5.00 12.78 -11.21
C GLY A 29 5.56 12.28 -9.86
N SER A 30 6.69 12.80 -9.40
CA SER A 30 6.87 13.02 -7.96
C SER A 30 6.48 14.48 -7.73
N ILE A 31 6.20 14.88 -6.50
CA ILE A 31 6.18 16.28 -6.08
C ILE A 31 7.62 16.83 -6.29
N ARG A 32 8.05 16.97 -7.55
CA ARG A 32 9.42 17.28 -8.01
C ARG A 32 9.62 18.77 -8.23
N ASP A 33 8.54 19.55 -8.23
CA ASP A 33 8.59 21.00 -8.41
C ASP A 33 8.87 21.76 -7.10
N GLY A 34 9.47 21.08 -6.11
CA GLY A 34 9.96 21.69 -4.87
C GLY A 34 11.38 21.21 -4.57
N ASP A 35 12.28 22.17 -4.35
CA ASP A 35 13.71 22.02 -4.00
C ASP A 35 13.92 21.38 -2.60
N GLY A 36 13.22 20.27 -2.31
CA GLY A 36 13.17 19.68 -0.99
C GLY A 36 12.32 18.41 -0.84
N ASN A 37 11.86 17.74 -1.89
CA ASN A 37 11.15 16.47 -1.69
C ASN A 37 12.13 15.28 -1.55
N ARG A 38 11.80 14.28 -0.73
CA ARG A 38 12.62 13.06 -0.59
C ARG A 38 12.09 11.98 -1.52
N ASP A 39 12.99 11.29 -2.22
CA ASP A 39 12.60 10.22 -3.13
C ASP A 39 12.30 8.92 -2.35
N PRO A 40 11.15 8.26 -2.61
CA PRO A 40 10.84 6.99 -1.97
C PRO A 40 11.70 5.86 -2.55
N ILE A 41 12.22 5.00 -1.68
CA ILE A 41 13.14 3.91 -2.06
C ILE A 41 12.41 2.80 -2.84
N ASP A 42 11.10 2.62 -2.60
CA ASP A 42 10.27 1.61 -3.26
C ASP A 42 9.78 2.03 -4.67
N ASP A 43 10.06 3.27 -5.09
CA ASP A 43 9.60 3.89 -6.35
C ASP A 43 8.09 3.75 -6.62
N ASP A 44 7.24 3.54 -5.61
CA ASP A 44 5.78 3.55 -5.81
C ASP A 44 5.25 5.00 -5.73
N PRO A 45 4.60 5.53 -6.77
CA PRO A 45 4.16 6.92 -6.79
C PRO A 45 3.04 7.20 -5.79
N ASN A 46 2.27 6.18 -5.40
CA ASN A 46 0.97 6.35 -4.74
C ASN A 46 0.89 5.52 -3.46
N PHE A 47 1.14 6.13 -2.31
CA PHE A 47 1.21 5.37 -1.06
C PHE A 47 0.33 5.98 0.02
N VAL A 48 -0.68 5.21 0.40
CA VAL A 48 -1.53 5.54 1.54
C VAL A 48 -0.80 5.06 2.79
N ALA A 49 -0.23 6.01 3.53
CA ALA A 49 0.37 5.76 4.82
C ALA A 49 -0.72 5.45 5.85
N LEU A 50 -0.61 4.29 6.48
CA LEU A 50 -1.52 3.79 7.50
C LEU A 50 -1.09 4.27 8.89
N THR A 51 -2.08 4.50 9.74
CA THR A 51 -1.84 4.74 11.16
C THR A 51 -1.43 3.47 11.90
N ARG A 52 -0.85 3.66 13.08
CA ARG A 52 -0.48 2.60 14.02
C ARG A 52 -1.69 1.73 14.37
N GLU A 53 -2.86 2.33 14.55
CA GLU A 53 -4.09 1.61 14.88
C GLU A 53 -4.56 0.73 13.72
N THR A 54 -4.49 1.23 12.48
CA THR A 54 -4.76 0.41 11.29
C THR A 54 -3.77 -0.76 11.19
N VAL A 55 -2.47 -0.53 11.41
CA VAL A 55 -1.45 -1.61 11.42
C VAL A 55 -1.77 -2.68 12.47
N ARG A 56 -2.15 -2.28 13.69
CA ARG A 56 -2.56 -3.22 14.75
C ARG A 56 -3.81 -4.01 14.38
N THR A 57 -4.80 -3.35 13.79
CA THR A 57 -6.02 -4.00 13.31
C THR A 57 -5.68 -5.11 12.30
N TYR A 58 -4.79 -4.83 11.35
CA TYR A 58 -4.36 -5.83 10.35
C TYR A 58 -3.62 -7.02 10.97
N LEU A 59 -2.80 -6.79 12.00
CA LEU A 59 -2.14 -7.87 12.76
C LEU A 59 -3.15 -8.74 13.53
N ASP A 60 -4.10 -8.11 14.22
CA ASP A 60 -5.12 -8.81 14.99
C ASP A 60 -6.02 -9.65 14.07
N GLN A 61 -6.38 -9.10 12.90
CA GLN A 61 -7.15 -9.79 11.85
C GLN A 61 -6.33 -10.83 11.06
N GLY A 62 -5.02 -10.97 11.32
CA GLY A 62 -4.17 -11.98 10.66
C GLY A 62 -3.93 -11.71 9.17
N VAL A 63 -3.93 -10.45 8.76
CA VAL A 63 -3.76 -10.02 7.36
C VAL A 63 -2.48 -9.19 7.16
N ALA A 64 -1.45 -9.45 7.97
CA ALA A 64 -0.18 -8.73 7.91
C ALA A 64 0.52 -8.81 6.55
N ASP A 65 0.25 -9.85 5.76
CA ASP A 65 0.74 -10.00 4.38
C ASP A 65 0.30 -8.89 3.43
N ALA A 66 -0.73 -8.11 3.77
CA ALA A 66 -1.17 -6.94 3.01
C ALA A 66 -0.26 -5.72 3.21
N LEU A 67 0.55 -5.68 4.26
CA LEU A 67 1.29 -4.49 4.66
C LEU A 67 2.69 -4.44 4.03
N THR A 68 3.24 -3.25 3.83
CA THR A 68 4.63 -3.06 3.39
C THR A 68 5.20 -1.75 3.93
N PRO A 69 6.50 -1.70 4.27
CA PRO A 69 7.15 -0.45 4.62
C PRO A 69 7.48 0.39 3.38
N ARG A 70 7.61 1.70 3.59
CA ARG A 70 8.24 2.65 2.66
C ARG A 70 9.26 3.49 3.40
N PHE A 71 10.46 3.57 2.85
CA PHE A 71 11.54 4.46 3.28
C PHE A 71 11.82 5.52 2.20
N TRP A 72 12.61 6.53 2.56
CA TRP A 72 13.04 7.58 1.64
C TRP A 72 14.54 7.79 1.71
N ASP A 73 15.12 8.19 0.59
CA ASP A 73 16.47 8.74 0.56
C ASP A 73 16.51 10.04 1.39
N ALA A 74 17.59 10.21 2.16
CA ALA A 74 17.87 11.46 2.85
C ALA A 74 18.28 12.53 1.84
N ARG A 75 18.03 13.81 2.18
CA ARG A 75 18.45 14.93 1.33
C ARG A 75 19.97 15.12 1.37
N ASP A 76 20.56 14.87 2.53
CA ASP A 76 22.00 14.89 2.76
C ASP A 76 22.38 14.00 3.95
N GLU A 77 23.69 13.81 4.16
CA GLU A 77 24.27 12.96 5.21
C GLU A 77 23.89 13.37 6.64
N ARG A 78 23.46 14.62 6.88
CA ARG A 78 23.08 15.11 8.23
C ARG A 78 21.66 14.72 8.61
N GLU A 79 20.82 14.46 7.62
CA GLU A 79 19.42 14.07 7.79
C GLU A 79 19.19 12.57 7.62
N GLY A 80 20.27 11.80 7.43
CA GLY A 80 20.21 10.39 7.10
C GLY A 80 21.10 9.51 7.97
N VAL A 81 20.89 8.21 7.82
CA VAL A 81 21.80 7.17 8.28
C VAL A 81 22.12 6.25 7.12
N GLU A 82 23.38 5.84 7.01
CA GLU A 82 23.82 4.96 5.93
C GLU A 82 23.39 3.52 6.22
N ILE A 83 22.62 2.92 5.30
CA ILE A 83 22.19 1.52 5.35
C ILE A 83 22.23 0.99 3.92
N ASP A 84 22.85 -0.17 3.72
CA ASP A 84 22.99 -0.82 2.40
C ASP A 84 23.57 0.11 1.31
N GLY A 85 24.51 0.99 1.69
CA GLY A 85 25.13 1.97 0.79
C GLY A 85 24.21 3.12 0.37
N ARG A 86 23.05 3.30 1.02
CA ARG A 86 22.11 4.41 0.80
C ARG A 86 22.00 5.28 2.04
N GLN A 87 21.88 6.59 1.85
CA GLN A 87 21.55 7.51 2.93
C GLN A 87 20.04 7.48 3.15
N VAL A 88 19.58 6.78 4.19
CA VAL A 88 18.16 6.64 4.51
C VAL A 88 17.73 7.75 5.45
N ALA A 89 16.62 8.44 5.15
CA ALA A 89 16.11 9.52 5.96
C ALA A 89 15.88 9.09 7.42
N ALA A 90 16.24 9.95 8.37
CA ALA A 90 16.22 9.62 9.79
C ALA A 90 15.70 10.76 10.67
N VAL A 91 15.12 10.38 11.81
CA VAL A 91 14.77 11.29 12.91
C VAL A 91 15.50 10.82 14.16
N ALA A 92 16.29 11.70 14.77
CA ALA A 92 17.11 11.34 15.93
C ALA A 92 18.00 10.10 15.69
N GLY A 93 18.60 9.99 14.50
CA GLY A 93 19.46 8.86 14.11
C GLY A 93 18.73 7.54 13.85
N ARG A 94 17.39 7.58 13.77
CA ARG A 94 16.54 6.40 13.51
C ARG A 94 15.93 6.48 12.12
N PRO A 95 16.13 5.46 11.26
CA PRO A 95 15.49 5.37 9.95
C PRO A 95 13.99 5.58 10.06
N VAL A 96 13.44 6.47 9.24
CA VAL A 96 12.00 6.72 9.24
C VAL A 96 11.30 6.00 8.09
N PHE A 97 10.11 5.50 8.37
CA PHE A 97 9.30 4.79 7.39
C PHE A 97 7.79 5.01 7.60
N PHE A 98 7.02 4.83 6.54
CA PHE A 98 5.58 4.59 6.63
C PHE A 98 5.29 3.10 6.46
N VAL A 99 4.11 2.67 6.92
CA VAL A 99 3.52 1.39 6.53
C VAL A 99 2.32 1.67 5.64
N GLY A 100 2.18 0.90 4.57
CA GLY A 100 1.10 1.02 3.59
C GLY A 100 0.65 -0.34 3.10
N LEU A 101 -0.17 -0.35 2.06
CA LEU A 101 -0.68 -1.56 1.43
C LEU A 101 0.21 -2.01 0.27
N ARG A 102 0.45 -3.31 0.16
CA ARG A 102 1.18 -3.91 -0.95
C ARG A 102 0.41 -3.77 -2.26
N LYS A 103 1.19 -3.68 -3.34
CA LYS A 103 0.70 -3.64 -4.71
C LYS A 103 1.26 -4.79 -5.56
N PRO A 104 0.75 -6.04 -5.42
CA PRO A 104 1.12 -7.10 -6.34
C PRO A 104 0.80 -6.74 -7.80
N PRO A 105 1.49 -7.33 -8.77
CA PRO A 105 1.11 -7.18 -10.17
C PRO A 105 -0.23 -7.87 -10.43
N LYS A 106 -1.25 -7.14 -10.89
CA LYS A 106 -2.55 -7.71 -11.30
C LYS A 106 -2.86 -7.39 -12.76
N PRO A 107 -3.57 -8.27 -13.48
CA PRO A 107 -3.99 -8.02 -14.85
C PRO A 107 -5.24 -7.13 -14.84
N VAL A 108 -5.11 -5.86 -15.20
CA VAL A 108 -6.21 -4.88 -15.18
C VAL A 108 -6.39 -4.22 -16.54
N ALA A 109 -7.61 -3.84 -16.90
CA ALA A 109 -7.92 -3.14 -18.15
C ALA A 109 -8.78 -1.87 -17.90
N PRO A 110 -8.24 -0.85 -17.22
CA PRO A 110 -8.98 0.37 -16.91
C PRO A 110 -9.35 1.16 -18.18
N PHE A 111 -10.30 2.09 -18.07
CA PHE A 111 -10.74 3.00 -19.16
C PHE A 111 -11.31 2.31 -20.40
N GLY A 112 -12.05 1.21 -20.19
CA GLY A 112 -12.69 0.50 -21.30
C GLY A 112 -11.71 -0.17 -22.27
N ARG A 113 -10.44 -0.33 -21.89
CA ARG A 113 -9.47 -1.10 -22.67
C ARG A 113 -9.93 -2.56 -22.77
N GLU A 114 -9.87 -3.10 -23.98
CA GLU A 114 -10.20 -4.50 -24.24
C GLU A 114 -9.09 -5.45 -23.77
N GLU A 115 -7.83 -5.02 -23.89
CA GLU A 115 -6.66 -5.81 -23.51
C GLU A 115 -6.13 -5.43 -22.11
N PRO A 116 -5.99 -6.40 -21.20
CA PRO A 116 -5.45 -6.15 -19.86
C PRO A 116 -3.93 -5.93 -19.90
N SER A 117 -3.43 -5.27 -18.86
CA SER A 117 -2.00 -5.02 -18.62
C SER A 117 -1.64 -5.37 -17.19
N TRP A 118 -0.42 -5.86 -16.98
CA TRP A 118 0.11 -6.11 -15.65
C TRP A 118 0.51 -4.80 -14.97
N LEU A 119 -0.29 -4.36 -14.00
CA LEU A 119 -0.01 -3.16 -13.21
C LEU A 119 0.16 -3.50 -11.73
N PRO A 120 1.07 -2.82 -11.01
CA PRO A 120 1.04 -2.81 -9.56
C PRO A 120 -0.34 -2.30 -9.09
N ALA A 121 -1.07 -3.17 -8.41
CA ALA A 121 -2.44 -2.90 -7.95
C ALA A 121 -2.57 -3.24 -6.47
N CYS A 122 -3.21 -2.37 -5.70
CA CYS A 122 -3.51 -2.58 -4.29
C CYS A 122 -4.03 -4.00 -4.07
N VAL A 123 -3.52 -4.65 -3.02
CA VAL A 123 -3.85 -6.01 -2.66
C VAL A 123 -5.37 -6.26 -2.59
N PHE A 124 -6.16 -5.27 -2.19
CA PHE A 124 -7.63 -5.37 -2.11
C PHE A 124 -8.39 -4.94 -3.37
N LEU A 125 -7.71 -4.44 -4.41
CA LEU A 125 -8.37 -4.07 -5.66
C LEU A 125 -8.78 -5.35 -6.41
N ASP A 126 -10.07 -5.52 -6.70
CA ASP A 126 -10.53 -6.54 -7.62
C ASP A 126 -10.17 -6.13 -9.05
N PRO A 127 -9.31 -6.87 -9.77
CA PRO A 127 -8.91 -6.49 -11.11
C PRO A 127 -10.05 -6.61 -12.15
N THR A 128 -11.12 -7.34 -11.83
CA THR A 128 -12.28 -7.56 -12.72
C THR A 128 -13.26 -6.40 -12.71
N THR A 129 -13.43 -5.74 -11.57
CA THR A 129 -14.42 -4.66 -11.39
C THR A 129 -13.76 -3.32 -11.08
N LEU A 130 -12.49 -3.32 -10.69
CA LEU A 130 -11.74 -2.17 -10.17
C LEU A 130 -12.34 -1.58 -8.88
N GLN A 131 -13.07 -2.39 -8.12
CA GLN A 131 -13.62 -2.04 -6.80
C GLN A 131 -12.71 -2.55 -5.67
N CYS A 132 -12.76 -1.87 -4.52
CA CYS A 132 -12.10 -2.33 -3.30
C CYS A 132 -12.92 -3.47 -2.68
N ARG A 133 -12.33 -4.67 -2.56
CA ARG A 133 -13.00 -5.84 -1.94
C ARG A 133 -13.39 -5.62 -0.48
N VAL A 134 -12.73 -4.70 0.21
CA VAL A 134 -12.97 -4.44 1.63
C VAL A 134 -13.71 -3.13 1.87
N HIS A 135 -14.17 -2.43 0.83
CA HIS A 135 -14.86 -1.15 0.96
C HIS A 135 -16.00 -1.20 1.99
N GLY A 136 -16.05 -0.22 2.90
CA GLY A 136 -17.06 -0.15 3.96
C GLY A 136 -16.99 -1.27 5.02
N GLY A 137 -16.05 -2.21 4.89
CA GLY A 137 -15.84 -3.31 5.81
C GLY A 137 -14.82 -3.02 6.91
N ALA A 138 -14.67 -3.96 7.86
CA ALA A 138 -13.75 -3.83 8.99
C ALA A 138 -12.27 -3.73 8.60
N LEU A 139 -11.91 -4.17 7.39
CA LEU A 139 -10.56 -4.07 6.84
C LEU A 139 -10.36 -2.84 5.94
N PHE A 140 -11.36 -1.96 5.78
CA PHE A 140 -11.19 -0.73 5.02
C PHE A 140 -10.42 0.31 5.84
N PRO A 141 -9.21 0.73 5.45
CA PRO A 141 -8.51 1.79 6.15
C PRO A 141 -9.25 3.12 6.00
N GLN A 142 -9.45 3.84 7.10
CA GLN A 142 -10.00 5.20 7.03
C GLN A 142 -9.13 6.11 6.17
N GLU A 143 -7.81 5.87 6.15
CA GLU A 143 -6.85 6.61 5.35
C GLU A 143 -7.09 6.42 3.84
N CYS A 144 -7.64 5.28 3.40
CA CYS A 144 -8.01 5.07 2.00
C CYS A 144 -9.20 5.95 1.61
N GLY A 145 -10.21 6.09 2.47
CA GLY A 145 -11.36 6.97 2.23
C GLY A 145 -11.02 8.46 2.33
N ALA A 146 -10.11 8.83 3.23
CA ALA A 146 -9.69 10.21 3.43
C ALA A 146 -8.64 10.71 2.40
N TYR A 147 -7.92 9.80 1.74
CA TYR A 147 -6.80 10.14 0.86
C TYR A 147 -7.13 11.17 -0.25
N PRO A 148 -8.26 11.06 -0.99
CA PRO A 148 -8.63 12.07 -1.97
C PRO A 148 -8.83 13.46 -1.34
N ALA A 149 -9.53 13.53 -0.20
CA ALA A 149 -9.82 14.78 0.52
C ALA A 149 -8.54 15.45 1.02
N HIS A 150 -7.64 14.66 1.61
CA HIS A 150 -6.37 15.15 2.14
C HIS A 150 -5.46 15.65 1.02
N THR A 151 -5.36 14.90 -0.09
CA THR A 151 -4.55 15.30 -1.25
C THR A 151 -5.03 16.61 -1.86
N LEU A 152 -6.34 16.75 -2.09
CA LEU A 152 -6.94 17.99 -2.61
C LEU A 152 -6.77 19.17 -1.63
N THR A 153 -6.87 18.92 -0.32
CA THR A 153 -6.71 19.97 0.69
C THR A 153 -5.27 20.44 0.82
N LEU A 154 -4.30 19.56 0.57
CA LEU A 154 -2.88 19.90 0.49
C LEU A 154 -2.50 20.56 -0.86
N GLU A 155 -3.49 20.90 -1.69
CA GLU A 155 -3.33 21.51 -3.02
C GLU A 155 -2.41 20.70 -3.94
N ALA A 156 -2.30 19.39 -3.68
CA ALA A 156 -1.54 18.47 -4.51
C ALA A 156 -2.43 17.89 -5.61
N THR A 157 -1.84 17.69 -6.79
CA THR A 157 -2.53 17.00 -7.88
C THR A 157 -2.81 15.56 -7.48
N THR A 158 -4.07 15.13 -7.58
CA THR A 158 -4.44 13.72 -7.38
C THR A 158 -4.07 12.91 -8.61
N GLU A 159 -3.78 11.63 -8.43
CA GLU A 159 -3.57 10.72 -9.56
C GLU A 159 -4.81 10.57 -10.43
N CYS A 160 -5.99 10.63 -9.82
CA CYS A 160 -7.26 10.67 -10.54
C CYS A 160 -7.29 11.86 -11.50
N GLY A 161 -6.92 13.06 -11.03
CA GLY A 161 -6.84 14.24 -11.89
C GLY A 161 -5.83 14.08 -13.02
N ARG A 162 -4.65 13.51 -12.75
CA ARG A 162 -3.64 13.20 -13.78
C ARG A 162 -4.14 12.24 -14.86
N VAL A 163 -4.86 11.20 -14.43
CA VAL A 163 -5.45 10.20 -15.31
C VAL A 163 -6.59 10.80 -16.14
N GLU A 164 -7.48 11.58 -15.52
CA GLU A 164 -8.58 12.30 -16.20
C GLU A 164 -8.03 13.23 -17.28
N GLU A 165 -7.00 14.02 -16.97
CA GLU A 165 -6.35 14.90 -17.93
C GLU A 165 -5.83 14.14 -19.17
N THR A 166 -5.40 12.88 -19.00
CA THR A 166 -4.77 12.11 -20.07
C THR A 166 -5.77 11.31 -20.91
N PHE A 167 -6.78 10.69 -20.29
CA PHE A 167 -7.69 9.76 -20.95
C PHE A 167 -9.10 10.33 -21.18
N GLY A 168 -9.49 11.41 -20.49
CA GLY A 168 -10.85 11.94 -20.50
C GLY A 168 -11.89 11.01 -19.87
N GLY A 169 -13.10 11.49 -19.59
CA GLY A 169 -14.22 10.69 -19.08
C GLY A 169 -15.11 11.42 -18.06
N ASP A 170 -16.22 10.78 -17.70
CA ASP A 170 -17.13 11.25 -16.65
C ASP A 170 -16.52 10.97 -15.26
N ARG A 171 -16.07 12.05 -14.61
CA ARG A 171 -15.81 12.23 -13.16
C ARG A 171 -15.22 11.03 -12.38
N LEU A 172 -13.92 10.77 -12.55
CA LEU A 172 -13.12 10.07 -11.51
C LEU A 172 -13.08 10.90 -10.22
N LEU A 173 -13.12 12.22 -10.35
CA LEU A 173 -13.28 13.20 -9.28
C LEU A 173 -14.74 13.68 -9.24
N ASP A 174 -15.68 12.88 -8.71
CA ASP A 174 -16.97 13.47 -8.34
C ASP A 174 -16.75 14.43 -7.16
N VAL A 175 -17.14 15.69 -7.34
CA VAL A 175 -16.59 16.85 -6.61
C VAL A 175 -17.23 17.04 -5.23
N SER A 176 -17.84 15.99 -4.66
CA SER A 176 -18.45 16.02 -3.32
C SER A 176 -17.53 15.52 -2.21
N VAL A 177 -16.21 15.53 -2.43
CA VAL A 177 -15.27 15.24 -1.34
C VAL A 177 -15.36 16.36 -0.31
N THR A 178 -16.01 16.07 0.83
CA THR A 178 -16.05 16.99 1.96
C THR A 178 -14.60 17.23 2.40
N LYS A 179 -14.17 18.49 2.43
CA LYS A 179 -12.81 18.91 2.85
C LYS A 179 -12.64 18.80 4.37
N ASP A 180 -13.05 17.68 4.93
CA ASP A 180 -12.81 17.39 6.32
C ASP A 180 -11.35 16.96 6.49
N LEU A 181 -10.66 17.60 7.42
CA LEU A 181 -9.27 17.32 7.76
C LEU A 181 -9.15 16.35 8.94
N ASP A 182 -10.28 15.82 9.41
CA ASP A 182 -10.30 14.78 10.42
C ASP A 182 -9.37 13.62 10.02
N GLY A 183 -8.54 13.21 10.99
CA GLY A 183 -7.51 12.19 10.81
C GLY A 183 -6.23 12.62 10.06
N LEU A 184 -6.11 13.87 9.60
CA LEU A 184 -4.85 14.36 9.01
C LEU A 184 -3.80 14.62 10.10
N VAL A 185 -2.91 13.64 10.30
CA VAL A 185 -1.82 13.74 11.28
C VAL A 185 -0.55 14.28 10.62
N LEU A 186 -0.11 15.48 11.02
CA LEU A 186 1.09 16.15 10.50
C LEU A 186 2.07 16.55 11.61
N GLY A 187 3.31 16.86 11.20
CA GLY A 187 4.37 17.33 12.10
C GLY A 187 4.77 16.30 13.16
N ASN A 188 5.17 16.77 14.34
CA ASN A 188 5.65 15.88 15.41
C ASN A 188 4.58 14.90 15.92
N ALA A 189 3.30 15.25 15.79
CA ALA A 189 2.19 14.37 16.16
C ALA A 189 2.11 13.11 15.26
N ALA A 190 2.68 13.17 14.05
CA ALA A 190 2.74 12.01 13.16
C ALA A 190 3.78 10.98 13.60
N ILE A 191 4.79 11.36 14.41
CA ILE A 191 5.83 10.45 14.86
C ILE A 191 5.22 9.39 15.77
N GLY A 192 5.45 8.13 15.46
CA GLY A 192 4.93 6.98 16.20
C GLY A 192 3.44 6.70 15.99
N GLU A 193 2.72 7.56 15.26
CA GLU A 193 1.32 7.34 14.89
C GLU A 193 1.16 7.01 13.40
N LYS A 194 1.91 7.69 12.52
CA LYS A 194 1.88 7.47 11.07
C LYS A 194 3.28 7.38 10.46
N LEU A 195 4.22 8.20 10.96
CA LEU A 195 5.65 8.14 10.67
C LEU A 195 6.37 7.33 11.76
N PHE A 196 6.91 6.17 11.40
CA PHE A 196 7.58 5.28 12.35
C PHE A 196 9.09 5.46 12.30
N CYS A 197 9.77 5.22 13.42
CA CYS A 197 11.22 5.40 13.55
C CYS A 197 11.86 4.10 14.02
N HIS A 198 12.63 3.43 13.15
CA HIS A 198 13.26 2.14 13.47
C HIS A 198 14.30 2.28 14.59
N PRO A 199 14.21 1.50 15.69
CA PRO A 199 15.08 1.66 16.84
C PRO A 199 16.54 1.32 16.59
N GLN A 200 16.79 0.39 15.67
CA GLN A 200 18.10 -0.18 15.41
C GLN A 200 18.38 -0.16 13.90
N PRO A 201 19.20 0.78 13.39
CA PRO A 201 19.53 0.85 11.96
C PRO A 201 20.11 -0.46 11.41
N ALA A 202 21.01 -1.10 12.18
CA ALA A 202 21.68 -2.34 11.79
C ALA A 202 20.70 -3.54 11.57
N ALA A 203 19.51 -3.50 12.17
CA ALA A 203 18.50 -4.54 11.93
C ALA A 203 17.86 -4.44 10.53
N LEU A 204 18.06 -3.32 9.83
CA LEU A 204 17.58 -3.11 8.46
C LEU A 204 18.64 -3.46 7.40
N GLU A 205 19.81 -3.99 7.78
CA GLU A 205 20.82 -4.43 6.82
C GLU A 205 20.25 -5.47 5.85
N GLY A 206 20.47 -5.24 4.55
CA GLY A 206 19.89 -5.94 3.41
C GLY A 206 18.41 -5.65 3.15
N THR A 207 17.66 -5.10 4.11
CA THR A 207 16.23 -4.79 3.94
C THR A 207 16.03 -3.63 2.97
N ILE A 208 16.89 -2.61 3.05
CA ILE A 208 16.77 -1.42 2.20
C ILE A 208 17.13 -1.76 0.76
N GLU A 209 18.16 -2.57 0.53
CA GLU A 209 18.50 -3.09 -0.79
C GLU A 209 17.38 -3.97 -1.39
N ARG A 210 16.82 -4.88 -0.59
CA ARG A 210 15.69 -5.72 -1.03
C ARG A 210 14.44 -4.90 -1.33
N LEU A 211 14.16 -3.85 -0.55
CA LEU A 211 13.08 -2.91 -0.84
C LEU A 211 13.30 -2.19 -2.17
N ALA A 212 14.50 -1.64 -2.39
CA ALA A 212 14.85 -0.93 -3.62
C ALA A 212 14.76 -1.83 -4.87
N SER A 213 15.01 -3.13 -4.73
CA SER A 213 14.92 -4.11 -5.82
C SER A 213 13.56 -4.79 -5.95
N GLY A 214 12.59 -4.46 -5.08
CA GLY A 214 11.27 -5.08 -5.07
C GLY A 214 11.25 -6.55 -4.61
N THR A 215 12.27 -6.99 -3.86
CA THR A 215 12.46 -8.36 -3.38
C THR A 215 12.29 -8.50 -1.86
N THR A 216 11.65 -7.54 -1.21
CA THR A 216 11.39 -7.52 0.24
C THR A 216 10.79 -8.83 0.74
N THR A 217 11.42 -9.41 1.76
CA THR A 217 10.99 -10.67 2.37
C THR A 217 9.84 -10.46 3.34
N ALA A 218 9.27 -11.57 3.80
CA ALA A 218 8.30 -11.53 4.88
C ALA A 218 8.90 -11.10 6.23
N GLU A 219 10.16 -11.46 6.51
CA GLU A 219 10.85 -11.08 7.73
C GLU A 219 11.12 -9.57 7.76
N ASP A 220 11.55 -8.99 6.62
CA ASP A 220 11.74 -7.54 6.46
C ASP A 220 10.45 -6.76 6.79
N ARG A 221 9.31 -7.28 6.30
CA ARG A 221 7.99 -6.71 6.58
C ARG A 221 7.62 -6.91 8.04
N ALA A 222 7.77 -8.11 8.60
CA ALA A 222 7.43 -8.41 9.98
C ALA A 222 8.17 -7.49 10.96
N GLU A 223 9.45 -7.24 10.72
CA GLU A 223 10.27 -6.32 11.51
C GLU A 223 9.69 -4.91 11.54
N THR A 224 9.45 -4.33 10.37
CA THR A 224 8.93 -2.96 10.24
C THR A 224 7.49 -2.81 10.72
N ILE A 225 6.64 -3.80 10.47
CA ILE A 225 5.26 -3.88 10.99
C ILE A 225 5.26 -3.95 12.52
N ALA A 226 6.15 -4.75 13.12
CA ALA A 226 6.26 -4.86 14.57
C ALA A 226 6.68 -3.55 15.22
N VAL A 227 7.69 -2.86 14.65
CA VAL A 227 8.10 -1.53 15.09
C VAL A 227 6.95 -0.52 14.99
N ALA A 228 6.22 -0.52 13.88
CA ALA A 228 5.07 0.38 13.70
C ALA A 228 4.00 0.13 14.76
N ALA A 229 3.60 -1.13 14.95
CA ALA A 229 2.61 -1.52 15.96
C ALA A 229 3.05 -1.19 17.39
N ALA A 230 4.34 -1.26 17.68
CA ALA A 230 4.92 -0.99 19.00
C ALA A 230 5.20 0.49 19.28
N SER A 231 5.09 1.36 18.28
CA SER A 231 5.45 2.78 18.39
C SER A 231 4.54 3.56 19.35
N SER A 232 5.10 4.60 19.96
CA SER A 232 4.40 5.48 20.90
C SER A 232 4.18 6.87 20.28
N PRO A 233 2.92 7.32 20.12
CA PRO A 233 2.61 8.58 19.45
C PRO A 233 3.32 9.80 20.06
N GLY A 234 3.80 10.70 19.19
CA GLY A 234 4.55 11.90 19.55
C GLY A 234 6.01 11.64 19.96
N THR A 235 6.51 10.40 19.88
CA THR A 235 7.85 10.03 20.32
C THR A 235 8.49 8.99 19.40
N VAL A 236 9.81 8.85 19.47
CA VAL A 236 10.51 7.73 18.83
C VAL A 236 10.50 6.45 19.68
N ALA A 237 9.91 6.44 20.88
CA ALA A 237 9.93 5.26 21.74
C ALA A 237 9.03 4.14 21.18
N ILE A 238 9.45 2.90 21.39
CA ILE A 238 8.64 1.71 21.12
C ILE A 238 8.48 0.88 22.40
N SER A 239 7.44 0.06 22.45
CA SER A 239 7.19 -0.87 23.54
C SER A 239 7.68 -2.27 23.17
N ASP A 240 8.72 -2.77 23.86
CA ASP A 240 9.32 -4.09 23.60
C ASP A 240 8.28 -5.21 23.64
N HIS A 241 7.39 -5.22 24.64
CA HIS A 241 6.31 -6.20 24.75
C HIS A 241 5.39 -6.21 23.52
N HIS A 242 5.01 -5.02 23.01
CA HIS A 242 4.16 -4.94 21.82
C HIS A 242 4.94 -5.28 20.54
N TYR A 243 6.23 -4.98 20.49
CA TYR A 243 7.10 -5.35 19.38
C TYR A 243 7.20 -6.87 19.25
N GLU A 244 7.57 -7.58 20.32
CA GLU A 244 7.72 -9.04 20.29
C GLU A 244 6.41 -9.73 19.87
N ARG A 245 5.29 -9.33 20.47
CA ARG A 245 3.97 -9.88 20.12
C ARG A 245 3.59 -9.58 18.66
N ALA A 246 3.84 -8.36 18.18
CA ALA A 246 3.51 -7.98 16.81
C ALA A 246 4.39 -8.71 15.80
N ARG A 247 5.67 -8.91 16.11
CA ARG A 247 6.63 -9.64 15.27
C ARG A 247 6.26 -11.11 15.16
N GLU A 248 5.95 -11.76 16.27
CA GLU A 248 5.44 -13.13 16.30
C GLU A 248 4.20 -13.26 15.43
N ARG A 249 3.21 -12.37 15.63
CA ARG A 249 1.95 -12.38 14.87
C ARG A 249 2.13 -12.16 13.37
N ALA A 250 3.03 -11.25 12.99
CA ALA A 250 3.35 -10.99 11.59
C ALA A 250 3.98 -12.23 10.93
N LEU A 251 4.89 -12.92 11.62
CA LEU A 251 5.55 -14.13 11.13
C LEU A 251 4.63 -15.35 11.10
N GLU A 252 3.71 -15.49 12.05
CA GLU A 252 2.67 -16.54 12.03
C GLU A 252 1.84 -16.50 10.75
N THR A 253 1.49 -15.28 10.30
CA THR A 253 0.70 -15.07 9.08
C THR A 253 1.43 -15.63 7.85
N VAL A 254 2.75 -15.47 7.81
CA VAL A 254 3.63 -15.87 6.70
C VAL A 254 3.90 -17.37 6.70
N ASN A 255 4.07 -17.97 7.87
CA ASN A 255 4.48 -19.37 8.02
C ASN A 255 3.32 -20.37 7.92
N GLY A 256 2.08 -19.90 7.68
CA GLY A 256 0.90 -20.77 7.65
C GLY A 256 0.69 -21.54 8.95
N GLY A 257 1.06 -20.94 10.08
CA GLY A 257 1.09 -21.61 11.37
C GLY A 257 -0.29 -22.17 11.73
N SER A 258 -0.38 -23.50 11.83
CA SER A 258 -1.55 -24.15 12.42
C SER A 258 -1.78 -23.60 13.83
N PRO A 259 -3.04 -23.24 14.19
CA PRO A 259 -3.34 -22.77 15.54
C PRO A 259 -2.93 -23.83 16.57
N GLY A 260 -2.45 -23.38 17.73
CA GLY A 260 -2.48 -24.21 18.93
C GLY A 260 -3.90 -24.75 19.16
N GLU A 261 -4.01 -25.95 19.73
CA GLU A 261 -5.20 -26.82 19.72
C GLU A 261 -6.52 -26.21 20.30
N ASP A 262 -6.47 -25.00 20.85
CA ASP A 262 -7.54 -24.36 21.63
C ASP A 262 -8.38 -23.31 20.87
N ASP A 263 -8.13 -23.03 19.57
CA ASP A 263 -8.96 -22.07 18.81
C ASP A 263 -9.34 -22.58 17.42
N ARG A 264 -10.26 -23.55 17.40
CA ARG A 264 -10.74 -24.23 16.18
C ARG A 264 -11.74 -23.42 15.36
N ASP A 265 -12.06 -22.18 15.75
CA ASP A 265 -13.15 -21.40 15.13
C ASP A 265 -12.76 -19.99 14.65
N SER A 266 -11.56 -19.45 14.93
CA SER A 266 -11.36 -17.99 14.85
C SER A 266 -10.34 -17.41 13.85
N ARG A 267 -9.52 -18.19 13.14
CA ARG A 267 -8.59 -17.63 12.13
C ARG A 267 -8.63 -18.42 10.83
N ARG A 268 -9.52 -18.01 9.92
CA ARG A 268 -9.42 -18.41 8.50
C ARG A 268 -8.04 -17.98 8.00
N GLU A 269 -7.29 -18.89 7.39
CA GLU A 269 -6.04 -18.57 6.71
C GLU A 269 -6.28 -17.39 5.75
N SER A 270 -5.44 -16.36 5.83
CA SER A 270 -5.59 -15.16 5.02
C SER A 270 -5.39 -15.49 3.54
N TRP A 271 -6.35 -15.14 2.70
CA TRP A 271 -6.26 -15.31 1.24
C TRP A 271 -5.15 -14.46 0.60
N ILE A 272 -4.70 -13.42 1.31
CA ILE A 272 -3.84 -12.36 0.79
C ILE A 272 -2.43 -12.85 0.44
N GLY A 273 -1.75 -13.51 1.39
CA GLY A 273 -0.39 -14.02 1.18
C GLY A 273 -0.32 -14.97 -0.03
N PRO A 274 -1.13 -16.04 -0.07
CA PRO A 274 -1.21 -16.94 -1.20
C PRO A 274 -1.61 -16.27 -2.52
N ALA A 275 -2.56 -15.33 -2.51
CA ALA A 275 -2.95 -14.60 -3.71
C ALA A 275 -1.81 -13.73 -4.26
N ILE A 276 -1.07 -13.03 -3.39
CA ILE A 276 0.09 -12.23 -3.81
C ILE A 276 1.17 -13.12 -4.42
N ALA A 277 1.48 -14.27 -3.80
CA ALA A 277 2.48 -15.19 -4.32
C ALA A 277 2.08 -15.73 -5.70
N GLU A 278 0.82 -16.12 -5.88
CA GLU A 278 0.27 -16.57 -7.16
C GLU A 278 0.35 -15.48 -8.24
N TRP A 279 0.00 -14.23 -7.91
CA TRP A 279 0.13 -13.11 -8.84
C TRP A 279 1.58 -12.84 -9.28
N GLN A 280 2.52 -12.88 -8.33
CA GLN A 280 3.95 -12.73 -8.62
C GLN A 280 4.44 -13.86 -9.53
N GLN A 281 4.07 -15.11 -9.24
CA GLN A 281 4.45 -16.28 -10.03
C GLN A 281 3.88 -16.20 -11.45
N ARG A 282 2.60 -15.84 -11.60
CA ARG A 282 1.98 -15.65 -12.92
C ARG A 282 2.67 -14.57 -13.73
N ARG A 283 3.02 -13.45 -13.09
CA ARG A 283 3.76 -12.37 -13.77
C ARG A 283 5.16 -12.83 -14.18
N ALA A 284 5.86 -13.60 -13.35
CA ALA A 284 7.20 -14.10 -13.65
C ALA A 284 7.21 -15.13 -14.80
N ASN A 285 6.16 -15.94 -14.91
CA ASN A 285 6.00 -16.97 -15.95
C ASN A 285 5.25 -16.49 -17.20
N ALA A 286 5.01 -15.18 -17.34
CA ALA A 286 4.22 -14.64 -18.44
C ALA A 286 5.05 -14.54 -19.73
N ASP A 287 4.90 -15.53 -20.62
CA ASP A 287 5.54 -15.57 -21.95
C ASP A 287 4.62 -15.15 -23.12
N GLU A 288 3.29 -15.09 -22.91
CA GLU A 288 2.26 -14.72 -23.91
C GLU A 288 1.15 -13.83 -23.26
N PRO A 289 0.00 -13.48 -23.91
CA PRO A 289 -0.76 -12.28 -23.57
C PRO A 289 -1.26 -12.26 -22.13
N VAL A 290 -1.35 -11.05 -21.57
CA VAL A 290 -1.84 -10.82 -20.21
C VAL A 290 -3.20 -11.51 -20.03
N PRO A 291 -3.38 -12.34 -18.98
CA PRO A 291 -4.62 -13.09 -18.80
C PRO A 291 -5.79 -12.15 -18.55
N SER A 292 -7.01 -12.64 -18.83
CA SER A 292 -8.22 -11.92 -18.48
C SER A 292 -8.26 -11.60 -16.97
N PRO A 293 -8.70 -10.39 -16.56
CA PRO A 293 -8.86 -10.03 -15.15
C PRO A 293 -9.73 -11.00 -14.35
N ARG A 294 -10.66 -11.70 -15.02
CA ARG A 294 -11.57 -12.71 -14.42
C ARG A 294 -10.84 -13.84 -13.70
N VAL A 295 -9.56 -14.07 -14.01
CA VAL A 295 -8.75 -15.06 -13.32
C VAL A 295 -8.56 -14.75 -11.82
N ALA A 296 -8.89 -13.54 -11.38
CA ALA A 296 -8.96 -13.19 -9.96
C ALA A 296 -10.01 -13.99 -9.18
N ALA A 297 -11.03 -14.56 -9.82
CA ALA A 297 -11.93 -15.48 -9.15
C ALA A 297 -11.17 -16.70 -8.62
N ASP A 298 -10.26 -17.26 -9.42
CA ASP A 298 -9.44 -18.42 -9.03
C ASP A 298 -8.29 -18.03 -8.09
N VAL A 299 -7.74 -16.82 -8.25
CA VAL A 299 -6.59 -16.35 -7.46
C VAL A 299 -7.00 -15.82 -6.08
N GLU A 300 -8.13 -15.13 -5.97
CA GLU A 300 -8.53 -14.40 -4.78
C GLU A 300 -9.84 -14.94 -4.19
N VAL A 301 -10.93 -14.96 -4.96
CA VAL A 301 -12.27 -15.32 -4.45
C VAL A 301 -12.35 -16.76 -3.97
N ALA A 302 -11.79 -17.70 -4.74
CA ALA A 302 -11.72 -19.12 -4.37
C ALA A 302 -10.92 -19.37 -3.07
N ARG A 303 -10.10 -18.40 -2.64
CA ARG A 303 -9.34 -18.43 -1.38
C ARG A 303 -10.06 -17.70 -0.24
N GLY A 304 -11.22 -17.10 -0.49
CA GLY A 304 -12.03 -16.41 0.52
C GLY A 304 -11.97 -14.88 0.44
N ALA A 305 -11.45 -14.31 -0.65
CA ALA A 305 -11.57 -12.86 -0.88
C ALA A 305 -13.05 -12.47 -1.10
N PRO A 306 -13.53 -11.34 -0.53
CA PRO A 306 -14.87 -10.86 -0.80
C PRO A 306 -15.08 -10.60 -2.30
N GLU A 307 -16.24 -10.97 -2.81
CA GLU A 307 -16.66 -10.64 -4.18
C GLU A 307 -16.96 -9.14 -4.31
N THR A 308 -16.96 -8.65 -5.54
CA THR A 308 -17.34 -7.26 -5.83
C THR A 308 -18.45 -7.24 -6.89
N PRO A 309 -19.52 -6.46 -6.70
CA PRO A 309 -20.70 -6.53 -7.55
C PRO A 309 -20.53 -5.85 -8.92
N GLY A 310 -19.52 -5.00 -9.11
CA GLY A 310 -19.40 -4.12 -10.26
C GLY A 310 -20.08 -2.77 -10.02
N TRP A 311 -19.78 -1.75 -10.85
CA TRP A 311 -20.28 -0.39 -10.67
C TRP A 311 -21.75 -0.23 -11.10
N ASP A 312 -22.16 -0.90 -12.18
CA ASP A 312 -23.55 -0.90 -12.66
C ASP A 312 -24.56 -1.36 -11.59
N ALA A 313 -24.13 -2.21 -10.66
CA ALA A 313 -24.98 -2.70 -9.56
C ALA A 313 -25.13 -1.71 -8.40
N LEU A 314 -24.26 -0.69 -8.32
CA LEU A 314 -24.28 0.35 -7.28
C LEU A 314 -25.05 1.60 -7.74
N ASP A 315 -25.14 1.86 -9.04
CA ASP A 315 -25.87 3.01 -9.59
C ASP A 315 -27.40 2.84 -9.58
N ASP A 316 -27.89 1.63 -9.33
CA ASP A 316 -29.31 1.27 -9.22
C ASP A 316 -29.87 1.38 -7.76
N GLU A 317 -29.06 1.80 -6.78
CA GLU A 317 -29.45 2.05 -5.36
C GLU A 317 -29.56 3.54 -5.00
#